data_AF-A0A087U824-F1
#
_entry.id   AF-A0A087U824-F1
#
_cell.length_a   1.000
_cell.length_b   1.000
_cell.length_c   1.000
_cell.angle_alpha   90.00
_cell.angle_beta   90.00
_cell.angle_gamma   90.00
#
_symmetry.space_group_name_H-M   'P 1'
#
loop_
_entity.id
_entity.type
_entity.pdbx_description
1 polymer ?
#
loop_
_entity_poly.entity_id
_entity_poly.type
_entity_poly.pdbx_seq_one_letter_code
_entity_poly.pdbx_strand_id
1 'polypeptide(L)'
;MNEAMNKLSSMEDLENIDTAFDGEEPYINLEILQEKTVFTKGPRDFSLIYPGRYWLFAGQLSKVEGKHYVQYWALLLSDCFILTRRTKQRVLLVLDEPVMLRSIYQATFDVK
;
A
#
# COMPACT_ATOMS: atom_id res chain seq x y z
N MET A 1 -19.14 -26.59 -1.69
CA MET A 1 -17.95 -26.35 -2.55
C MET A 1 -17.37 -24.95 -2.36
N ASN A 2 -18.18 -23.89 -2.21
CA ASN A 2 -17.71 -22.50 -2.08
C ASN A 2 -16.99 -22.17 -0.76
N GLU A 3 -17.33 -22.81 0.36
CA GLU A 3 -16.75 -22.46 1.67
C GLU A 3 -15.27 -22.84 1.80
N ALA A 4 -14.88 -23.99 1.25
CA ALA A 4 -13.49 -24.42 1.23
C ALA A 4 -12.64 -23.54 0.30
N MET A 5 -13.22 -23.11 -0.82
CA MET A 5 -12.56 -22.26 -1.82
C MET A 5 -12.37 -20.82 -1.31
N ASN A 6 -13.37 -20.27 -0.60
CA ASN A 6 -13.25 -18.98 0.09
C ASN A 6 -12.24 -19.03 1.23
N LYS A 7 -12.21 -20.14 1.99
CA LYS A 7 -11.20 -20.33 3.05
C LYS A 7 -9.79 -20.40 2.46
N LEU A 8 -9.58 -21.10 1.35
CA LEU A 8 -8.29 -21.13 0.66
C LEU A 8 -7.85 -19.73 0.20
N SER A 9 -8.73 -18.97 -0.48
CA SER A 9 -8.46 -17.59 -0.90
C SER A 9 -8.07 -16.72 0.29
N SER A 10 -8.84 -16.76 1.38
CA SER A 10 -8.54 -15.94 2.56
C SER A 10 -7.22 -16.32 3.25
N MET A 11 -6.80 -17.60 3.16
CA MET A 11 -5.55 -18.07 3.76
C MET A 11 -4.35 -17.64 2.91
N GLU A 12 -4.45 -17.78 1.59
CA GLU A 12 -3.46 -17.29 0.62
C GLU A 12 -3.30 -15.77 0.73
N ASP A 13 -4.41 -15.03 0.84
CA ASP A 13 -4.37 -13.57 1.00
C ASP A 13 -3.71 -13.14 2.33
N LEU A 14 -3.89 -13.90 3.42
CA LEU A 14 -3.26 -13.63 4.70
C LEU A 14 -1.75 -13.92 4.69
N GLU A 15 -1.33 -15.04 4.09
CA GLU A 15 0.09 -15.37 3.87
C GLU A 15 0.77 -14.35 2.96
N ASN A 16 0.07 -13.93 1.90
CA ASN A 16 0.51 -12.89 0.97
C ASN A 16 0.83 -11.57 1.67
N ILE A 17 0.16 -11.22 2.76
CA ILE A 17 0.49 -9.95 3.44
C ILE A 17 1.72 -10.08 4.32
N ASP A 18 1.95 -11.24 4.92
CA ASP A 18 3.16 -11.45 5.71
C ASP A 18 4.40 -11.49 4.82
N THR A 19 4.31 -12.14 3.66
CA THR A 19 5.37 -12.14 2.63
C THR A 19 5.44 -10.83 1.84
N ALA A 20 4.36 -10.04 1.76
CA ALA A 20 4.30 -8.74 1.04
C ALA A 20 5.31 -7.74 1.55
N PHE A 21 5.71 -7.95 2.79
CA PHE A 21 6.56 -7.04 3.49
C PHE A 21 7.93 -7.62 3.83
N ASP A 22 8.17 -8.91 3.52
CA ASP A 22 9.40 -9.63 3.89
C ASP A 22 10.17 -10.16 2.66
N GLY A 23 9.80 -9.74 1.43
CA GLY A 23 10.66 -9.81 0.25
C GLY A 23 10.67 -11.17 -0.46
N GLU A 24 9.59 -11.46 -1.18
CA GLU A 24 9.54 -11.97 -2.56
C GLU A 24 8.05 -12.03 -2.91
N GLU A 25 7.69 -11.40 -4.03
CA GLU A 25 6.34 -10.89 -4.35
C GLU A 25 5.16 -11.79 -3.98
N PRO A 26 4.22 -11.25 -3.20
CA PRO A 26 2.88 -11.77 -3.11
C PRO A 26 1.85 -10.77 -3.64
N TYR A 27 0.83 -11.33 -4.25
CA TYR A 27 -0.36 -10.59 -4.68
C TYR A 27 -1.09 -10.08 -3.44
N ILE A 28 -0.90 -8.80 -3.13
CA ILE A 28 -1.61 -8.17 -2.02
C ILE A 28 -3.07 -7.96 -2.44
N ASN A 29 -3.97 -8.67 -1.77
CA ASN A 29 -5.40 -8.42 -1.82
C ASN A 29 -5.72 -7.05 -1.18
N LEU A 30 -6.44 -6.17 -1.91
CA LEU A 30 -6.72 -4.80 -1.47
C LEU A 30 -7.68 -4.76 -0.27
N GLU A 31 -8.56 -5.74 -0.13
CA GLU A 31 -9.46 -5.88 0.99
C GLU A 31 -8.68 -6.09 2.28
N ILE A 32 -7.69 -6.99 2.30
CA ILE A 32 -6.93 -7.20 3.53
C ILE A 32 -5.93 -6.07 3.78
N LEU A 33 -5.41 -5.45 2.72
CA LEU A 33 -4.63 -4.22 2.87
C LEU A 33 -5.48 -3.11 3.52
N GLN A 34 -6.76 -2.99 3.15
CA GLN A 34 -7.71 -2.07 3.76
C GLN A 34 -7.89 -2.35 5.27
N GLU A 35 -8.03 -3.61 5.66
CA GLU A 35 -8.16 -4.00 7.08
C GLU A 35 -6.91 -3.66 7.90
N LYS A 36 -5.72 -3.77 7.29
CA LYS A 36 -4.43 -3.48 7.93
C LYS A 36 -3.99 -2.03 7.78
N THR A 37 -4.79 -1.17 7.15
CA THR A 37 -4.45 0.24 6.92
C THR A 37 -5.27 1.14 7.84
N VAL A 38 -4.58 1.99 8.59
CA VAL A 38 -5.20 2.98 9.48
C VAL A 38 -4.85 4.38 8.98
N PHE A 39 -5.88 5.15 8.65
CA PHE A 39 -5.74 6.55 8.26
C PHE A 39 -5.67 7.44 9.49
N THR A 40 -4.47 7.99 9.74
CA THR A 40 -4.27 8.97 10.82
C THR A 40 -4.39 10.41 10.31
N LYS A 41 -4.16 10.61 9.01
CA LYS A 41 -4.43 11.84 8.24
C LYS A 41 -4.95 11.45 6.85
N GLY A 42 -5.75 12.33 6.24
CA GLY A 42 -6.34 12.12 4.91
C GLY A 42 -7.86 12.36 4.88
N PRO A 43 -8.50 12.15 3.72
CA PRO A 43 -9.95 12.26 3.58
C PRO A 43 -10.64 11.26 4.50
N ARG A 44 -11.74 11.67 5.16
CA ARG A 44 -12.52 10.77 6.04
C ARG A 44 -13.02 9.52 5.33
N ASP A 45 -13.18 9.60 4.00
CA ASP A 45 -13.80 8.57 3.17
C ASP A 45 -12.83 7.93 2.17
N PHE A 46 -11.52 7.94 2.45
CA PHE A 46 -10.58 7.22 1.59
C PHE A 46 -10.70 5.71 1.79
N SER A 47 -11.08 4.99 0.73
CA SER A 47 -11.13 3.53 0.66
C SER A 47 -10.11 3.01 -0.33
N LEU A 48 -9.26 2.06 0.08
CA LEU A 48 -8.37 1.30 -0.80
C LEU A 48 -9.15 0.44 -1.79
N ILE A 49 -10.35 -0.01 -1.43
CA ILE A 49 -11.27 -0.71 -2.34
C ILE A 49 -12.06 0.37 -3.08
N TYR A 50 -11.72 0.60 -4.35
CA TYR A 50 -12.38 1.58 -5.21
C TYR A 50 -12.50 1.03 -6.64
N PRO A 51 -13.60 1.27 -7.37
CA PRO A 51 -13.77 0.74 -8.73
C PRO A 51 -12.60 1.10 -9.66
N GLY A 52 -11.99 0.09 -10.29
CA GLY A 52 -10.87 0.27 -11.21
C GLY A 52 -9.50 0.49 -10.54
N ARG A 53 -9.46 0.53 -9.20
CA ARG A 53 -8.22 0.56 -8.44
C ARG A 53 -7.67 -0.85 -8.28
N TYR A 54 -6.39 -1.02 -8.58
CA TYR A 54 -5.66 -2.25 -8.33
C TYR A 54 -4.26 -1.92 -7.84
N TRP A 55 -3.66 -2.86 -7.11
CA TRP A 55 -2.31 -2.72 -6.60
C TRP A 55 -1.28 -2.85 -7.73
N LEU A 56 -0.22 -2.03 -7.67
CA LEU A 56 0.91 -2.07 -8.61
C LEU A 56 2.22 -2.43 -7.92
N PHE A 57 2.50 -1.80 -6.78
CA PHE A 57 3.78 -1.98 -6.10
C PHE A 57 3.68 -1.61 -4.61
N ALA A 58 4.52 -2.24 -3.79
CA ALA A 58 4.72 -1.86 -2.40
C ALA A 58 6.20 -2.02 -2.01
N GLY A 59 6.73 -1.09 -1.22
CA GLY A 59 8.12 -1.20 -0.80
C GLY A 59 8.62 -0.04 0.05
N GLN A 60 9.83 -0.18 0.60
CA GLN A 60 10.48 0.89 1.35
C GLN A 60 10.96 1.98 0.40
N LEU A 61 10.56 3.22 0.68
CA LEU A 61 11.05 4.41 -0.02
C LEU A 61 11.45 5.48 0.99
N SER A 62 12.43 6.30 0.58
CA SER A 62 12.81 7.50 1.32
C SER A 62 12.10 8.72 0.74
N LYS A 63 11.27 9.38 1.54
CA LYS A 63 10.72 10.70 1.21
C LYS A 63 11.79 11.74 1.54
N VAL A 64 12.12 12.58 0.56
CA VAL A 64 13.10 13.66 0.72
C VAL A 64 12.37 15.00 0.68
N GLU A 65 12.43 15.75 1.78
CA GLU A 65 11.87 17.09 1.91
C GLU A 65 12.97 18.06 2.33
N GLY A 66 13.52 18.79 1.37
CA GLY A 66 14.68 19.64 1.59
C GLY A 66 15.90 18.82 2.03
N LYS A 67 16.27 18.95 3.31
CA LYS A 67 17.39 18.19 3.93
C LYS A 67 16.94 17.00 4.76
N HIS A 68 15.63 16.77 4.87
CA HIS A 68 15.07 15.70 5.68
C HIS A 68 14.85 14.45 4.83
N TYR A 69 15.34 13.31 5.32
CA TYR A 69 15.18 11.99 4.72
C TYR A 69 14.41 11.13 5.71
N VAL A 70 13.21 10.70 5.32
CA VAL A 70 12.35 9.88 6.19
C VAL A 70 11.97 8.61 5.44
N GLN A 71 12.19 7.46 6.08
CA GLN A 71 11.79 6.16 5.54
C GLN A 71 10.29 5.97 5.69
N TYR A 72 9.65 5.53 4.61
CA TYR A 72 8.25 5.16 4.55
C TYR A 72 8.10 3.81 3.87
N TRP A 73 6.98 3.15 4.16
CA TRP A 73 6.47 2.07 3.33
C TRP A 73 5.49 2.67 2.32
N ALA A 74 5.84 2.59 1.04
CA ALA A 74 5.05 3.12 -0.04
C ALA A 74 4.11 2.05 -0.61
N LEU A 75 2.92 2.48 -0.99
CA LEU A 75 1.95 1.71 -1.76
C LEU A 75 1.66 2.48 -3.05
N LEU A 76 1.92 1.87 -4.18
CA LEU A 76 1.53 2.36 -5.50
C LEU A 76 0.33 1.56 -5.97
N LEU A 77 -0.76 2.27 -6.23
CA LEU A 77 -1.99 1.75 -6.81
C LEU A 77 -2.16 2.35 -8.21
N SER A 78 -3.09 1.82 -8.99
CA SER A 78 -3.31 2.24 -10.38
C SER A 78 -3.71 3.71 -10.56
N ASP A 79 -4.21 4.36 -9.51
CA ASP A 79 -4.69 5.75 -9.54
C ASP A 79 -4.10 6.66 -8.46
N CYS A 80 -3.43 6.11 -7.44
CA CYS A 80 -2.83 6.89 -6.36
C CYS A 80 -1.57 6.25 -5.75
N PHE A 81 -0.84 7.06 -5.00
CA PHE A 81 0.37 6.72 -4.29
C PHE A 81 0.24 7.11 -2.82
N ILE A 82 0.53 6.18 -1.92
CA ILE A 82 0.29 6.33 -0.49
C ILE A 82 1.61 6.08 0.25
N LEU A 83 1.98 7.01 1.13
CA LEU A 83 3.10 6.85 2.05
C LEU A 83 2.59 6.47 3.44
N THR A 84 3.14 5.39 3.98
CA THR A 84 2.72 4.81 5.26
C THR A 84 3.91 4.51 6.16
N ARG A 85 3.67 4.35 7.46
CA ARG A 85 4.62 3.70 8.37
C ARG A 85 4.11 2.33 8.76
N ARG A 86 4.93 1.30 8.56
CA ARG A 86 4.67 -0.06 9.04
C ARG A 86 4.93 -0.12 10.55
N THR A 87 3.96 -0.55 11.34
CA THR A 87 4.13 -0.83 12.77
C THR A 87 4.74 -2.21 12.99
N LYS A 88 5.15 -2.51 14.23
CA LYS A 88 5.58 -3.86 14.61
C LYS A 88 4.47 -4.90 14.44
N GLN A 89 3.21 -4.48 14.56
CA GLN A 89 2.02 -5.31 14.35
C GLN A 89 1.60 -5.40 12.89
N ARG A 90 2.48 -5.01 11.94
CA ARG A 90 2.24 -5.05 10.49
C ARG A 90 1.01 -4.23 10.05
N VAL A 91 0.66 -3.20 10.82
CA VAL A 91 -0.37 -2.21 10.45
C VAL A 91 0.31 -1.09 9.66
N LEU A 92 -0.33 -0.63 8.59
CA LEU A 92 0.11 0.52 7.80
C LEU A 92 -0.57 1.79 8.31
N LEU A 93 0.21 2.69 8.88
CA LEU A 93 -0.26 4.00 9.32
C LEU A 93 -0.10 4.99 8.17
N VAL A 94 -1.20 5.43 7.58
CA VAL A 94 -1.20 6.50 6.59
C VAL A 94 -1.07 7.82 7.32
N LEU A 95 0.07 8.50 7.10
CA LEU A 95 0.44 9.72 7.82
C LEU A 95 0.23 11.00 7.02
N ASP A 96 0.08 10.88 5.70
CA ASP A 96 -0.10 11.98 4.75
C ASP A 96 -1.25 11.63 3.79
N GLU A 97 -1.84 12.64 3.15
CA GLU A 97 -2.90 12.43 2.17
C GLU A 97 -2.39 11.63 0.96
N PRO A 98 -3.17 10.64 0.46
CA PRO A 98 -2.85 9.93 -0.77
C PRO A 98 -2.64 10.87 -1.97
N VAL A 99 -1.53 10.71 -2.67
CA VAL A 99 -1.20 11.49 -3.86
C VAL A 99 -1.84 10.82 -5.07
N MET A 100 -2.82 11.45 -5.69
CA MET A 100 -3.42 10.91 -6.92
C MET A 100 -2.38 10.95 -8.05
N LEU A 101 -2.26 9.88 -8.84
CA LEU A 101 -1.25 9.84 -9.92
C LEU A 101 -1.49 10.94 -10.96
N ARG A 102 -2.76 11.31 -11.18
CA ARG A 102 -3.14 12.42 -12.06
C ARG A 102 -2.61 13.80 -11.62
N SER A 103 -2.23 13.97 -10.35
CA SER A 103 -1.67 15.24 -9.85
C SER A 103 -0.14 15.27 -9.91
N ILE A 104 0.51 14.18 -10.33
CA ILE A 104 1.96 14.15 -10.51
C ILE A 104 2.29 14.97 -11.76
N TYR A 105 2.94 16.12 -11.54
CA TYR A 105 3.39 17.00 -12.61
C TYR A 105 4.68 16.51 -13.28
N GLN A 106 5.58 15.89 -12.51
CA GLN A 106 6.89 15.44 -13.00
C GLN A 106 7.33 14.18 -12.26
N ALA A 107 7.90 13.24 -13.02
CA ALA A 107 8.63 12.09 -12.49
C ALA A 107 10.02 12.09 -13.13
N THR A 108 11.06 11.91 -12.31
CA THR A 108 12.45 11.86 -12.75
C THR A 108 13.02 10.53 -12.33
N PHE A 109 13.68 9.85 -13.25
CA PHE A 109 14.30 8.55 -13.02
C PHE A 109 15.80 8.68 -13.32
N ASP A 110 16.63 8.22 -12.38
CA ASP A 110 18.04 7.99 -12.64
C ASP A 110 18.19 6.51 -13.00
N VAL A 111 18.21 6.23 -14.31
CA VAL A 111 18.34 4.88 -14.85
C VAL A 111 19.79 4.70 -15.28
N LYS A 112 20.49 3.76 -14.64
CA LYS A 112 21.86 3.37 -15.01
C LYS A 112 21.88 2.25 -16.02
#